data_AF-A0A7V0NR79-F1
#
_entry.id   AF-A0A7V0NR79-F1
#
_cell.length_a   1.000
_cell.length_b   1.000
_cell.length_c   1.000
_cell.angle_alpha   90.00
_cell.angle_beta   90.00
_cell.angle_gamma   90.00
#
_symmetry.space_group_name_H-M   'P 1'
#
loop_
_entity.id
_entity.type
_entity.pdbx_description
1 polymer ?
#
loop_
_entity_poly.entity_id
_entity_poly.type
_entity_poly.pdbx_seq_one_letter_code
_entity_poly.pdbx_strand_id
1 'polypeptide(L)'
;MKTINRKIIRNLWGMKGQALAIALIIASGVATFIMSVSTMQSLKLTQATFYEDYRFADVFASLKRAPESLQTRIREIPGVDRVETRVSAAVNIDIPDFPDPVTGNIISIPDTGESLLNKLF
;
A
#
# COMPACT_ATOMS: atom_id res chain seq x y z
N MET A 1 39.00 32.29 14.65
CA MET A 1 38.70 31.84 13.27
C MET A 1 39.95 32.01 12.40
N LYS A 2 40.41 30.98 11.68
CA LYS A 2 41.60 31.07 10.80
C LYS A 2 41.37 32.14 9.71
N THR A 3 42.40 32.92 9.36
CA THR A 3 42.36 34.01 8.37
C THR A 3 41.78 33.59 7.01
N ILE A 4 41.98 32.33 6.63
CA ILE A 4 41.44 31.73 5.40
C ILE A 4 39.90 31.70 5.37
N ASN A 5 39.23 31.39 6.49
CA ASN A 5 37.77 31.33 6.55
C ASN A 5 37.16 32.73 6.35
N ARG A 6 37.79 33.77 6.89
CA ARG A 6 37.37 35.17 6.70
C ARG A 6 37.49 35.60 5.23
N LYS A 7 38.54 35.15 4.54
CA LYS A 7 38.74 35.42 3.10
C LYS A 7 37.70 34.67 2.24
N ILE A 8 37.40 33.42 2.57
CA ILE A 8 36.38 32.60 1.87
C ILE A 8 35.00 33.24 1.98
N ILE A 9 34.57 33.64 3.19
CA ILE A 9 33.25 34.25 3.40
C ILE A 9 33.13 35.56 2.61
N ARG A 10 34.17 36.41 2.62
CA ARG A 10 34.18 37.66 1.85
C ARG A 10 34.06 37.41 0.34
N ASN A 11 34.78 36.41 -0.17
CA ASN A 11 34.69 36.03 -1.57
C ASN A 11 33.31 35.48 -1.92
N LEU A 12 32.72 34.65 -1.04
CA LEU A 12 31.36 34.12 -1.21
C LEU A 12 30.31 35.24 -1.24
N TRP A 13 30.50 36.27 -0.41
CA TRP A 13 29.63 37.46 -0.43
C TRP A 13 29.73 38.25 -1.74
N GLY A 14 30.93 38.31 -2.33
CA GLY A 14 31.13 38.88 -3.67
C GLY A 14 30.39 38.12 -4.77
N MET A 15 30.17 36.80 -4.59
CA MET A 15 29.50 35.91 -5.56
C MET A 15 28.11 35.44 -5.09
N LYS A 16 27.45 36.23 -4.23
CA LYS A 16 26.20 35.86 -3.53
C LYS A 16 25.10 35.28 -4.41
N GLY A 17 24.91 35.79 -5.64
CA GLY A 17 23.87 35.30 -6.55
C GLY A 17 24.15 33.87 -7.05
N GLN A 18 25.39 33.59 -7.45
CA GLN A 18 25.80 32.25 -7.91
C GLN A 18 25.80 31.25 -6.75
N ALA A 19 26.30 31.66 -5.58
CA ALA A 19 26.28 30.84 -4.38
C ALA A 19 24.85 30.46 -3.96
N LEU A 20 23.91 31.42 -4.01
CA LEU A 20 22.50 31.17 -3.73
C LEU A 20 21.87 30.20 -4.74
N ALA A 21 22.15 30.38 -6.04
CA ALA A 21 21.61 29.51 -7.09
C ALA A 21 22.04 28.04 -6.89
N ILE A 22 23.32 27.80 -6.61
CA ILE A 22 23.84 26.45 -6.33
C ILE A 22 23.19 25.87 -5.07
N ALA A 23 23.09 26.67 -4.00
CA ALA A 23 22.46 26.23 -2.76
C ALA A 23 20.98 25.85 -2.97
N LEU A 24 20.23 26.62 -3.74
CA LEU A 24 18.82 26.33 -4.06
C LEU A 24 18.67 25.06 -4.90
N ILE A 25 19.54 24.83 -5.88
CA ILE A 25 19.48 23.60 -6.69
C ILE A 25 19.76 22.38 -5.81
N ILE A 26 20.80 22.44 -4.96
CA ILE A 26 21.12 21.36 -4.03
C ILE A 26 19.96 21.13 -3.06
N ALA A 27 19.43 22.19 -2.45
CA ALA A 27 18.30 22.11 -1.52
C ALA A 27 17.06 21.51 -2.19
N SER A 28 16.76 21.91 -3.41
CA SER A 28 15.62 21.39 -4.18
C SER A 28 15.79 19.90 -4.50
N GLY A 29 16.99 19.48 -4.90
CA GLY A 29 17.29 18.06 -5.15
C GLY A 29 17.16 17.20 -3.90
N VAL A 30 17.75 17.65 -2.78
CA VAL A 30 17.67 16.96 -1.49
C VAL A 30 16.23 16.92 -0.98
N ALA A 31 15.49 18.03 -1.06
CA ALA A 31 14.10 18.10 -0.65
C ALA A 31 13.23 17.13 -1.48
N THR A 32 13.42 17.09 -2.80
CA THR A 32 12.68 16.17 -3.68
C THR A 32 12.97 14.71 -3.34
N PHE A 33 14.24 14.39 -3.07
CA PHE A 33 14.64 13.05 -2.68
C PHE A 33 13.99 12.64 -1.34
N ILE A 34 14.09 13.50 -0.32
CA ILE A 34 13.49 13.26 1.00
C ILE A 34 11.98 13.10 0.88
N MET A 35 11.32 13.98 0.13
CA MET A 35 9.87 13.92 -0.09
C MET A 35 9.47 12.61 -0.78
N SER A 36 10.20 12.18 -1.81
CA SER A 36 9.91 10.93 -2.52
C SER A 36 10.03 9.72 -1.61
N VAL A 37 11.11 9.63 -0.83
CA VAL A 37 11.33 8.53 0.12
C VAL A 37 10.27 8.55 1.23
N SER A 38 9.99 9.72 1.81
CA SER A 38 9.02 9.88 2.88
C SER A 38 7.60 9.55 2.41
N THR A 39 7.22 9.97 1.20
CA THR A 39 5.91 9.64 0.61
C THR A 39 5.79 8.13 0.41
N MET A 40 6.82 7.48 -0.15
CA MET A 40 6.83 6.03 -0.33
C MET A 40 6.71 5.28 1.01
N GLN A 41 7.44 5.72 2.02
CA GLN A 41 7.35 5.13 3.37
C GLN A 41 5.97 5.32 3.99
N SER A 42 5.38 6.51 3.86
CA SER A 42 4.05 6.82 4.38
C SER A 42 2.99 5.94 3.72
N LEU A 43 3.03 5.80 2.38
CA LEU A 43 2.10 4.93 1.65
C LEU A 43 2.22 3.47 2.06
N LYS A 44 3.45 2.96 2.23
CA LYS A 44 3.69 1.58 2.69
C LYS A 44 3.19 1.37 4.11
N LEU A 45 3.41 2.33 5.00
CA LEU A 45 2.93 2.27 6.37
C LEU A 45 1.40 2.26 6.40
N THR A 46 0.76 3.19 5.69
CA THR A 46 -0.70 3.25 5.60
C THR A 46 -1.29 1.97 5.01
N GLN A 47 -0.66 1.40 3.96
CA GLN A 47 -1.07 0.11 3.40
C GLN A 47 -0.96 -1.01 4.44
N ALA A 48 0.17 -1.12 5.13
CA ALA A 48 0.40 -2.17 6.13
C ALA A 48 -0.60 -2.06 7.29
N THR A 49 -0.81 -0.84 7.82
CA THR A 49 -1.80 -0.58 8.87
C THR A 49 -3.21 -0.92 8.39
N PHE A 50 -3.58 -0.52 7.17
CA PHE A 50 -4.88 -0.87 6.62
C PHE A 50 -5.06 -2.39 6.47
N TYR A 51 -4.05 -3.11 6.01
CA TYR A 51 -4.11 -4.58 5.90
C TYR A 51 -4.20 -5.26 7.27
N GLU A 52 -3.49 -4.75 8.27
CA GLU A 52 -3.57 -5.26 9.64
C GLU A 52 -4.95 -5.03 10.26
N ASP A 53 -5.45 -3.79 10.20
CA ASP A 53 -6.74 -3.38 10.78
C ASP A 53 -7.91 -4.15 10.17
N TYR A 54 -7.88 -4.35 8.86
CA TYR A 54 -8.91 -5.08 8.11
C TYR A 54 -8.64 -6.57 7.98
N ARG A 55 -7.56 -7.08 8.63
CA ARG A 55 -7.16 -8.50 8.64
C ARG A 55 -7.09 -9.07 7.22
N PHE A 56 -6.42 -8.34 6.33
CA PHE A 56 -6.21 -8.78 4.96
C PHE A 56 -5.44 -10.10 4.95
N ALA A 57 -5.91 -11.07 4.16
CA ALA A 57 -5.30 -12.39 4.15
C ALA A 57 -3.93 -12.36 3.46
N ASP A 58 -2.95 -13.08 4.03
CA ASP A 58 -1.61 -13.19 3.44
C ASP A 58 -1.59 -14.10 2.19
N VAL A 59 -2.53 -15.04 2.10
CA VAL A 59 -2.59 -16.05 1.04
C VAL A 59 -4.03 -16.26 0.57
N PHE A 60 -4.21 -16.33 -0.75
CA PHE A 60 -5.47 -16.64 -1.40
C PHE A 60 -5.32 -17.89 -2.27
N ALA A 61 -6.29 -18.82 -2.17
CA ALA A 61 -6.34 -20.02 -2.99
C ALA A 61 -7.76 -20.23 -3.51
N SER A 62 -7.89 -20.56 -4.81
CA SER A 62 -9.18 -20.83 -5.45
C SER A 62 -9.31 -22.30 -5.80
N LEU A 63 -10.43 -22.91 -5.41
CA LEU A 63 -10.69 -24.34 -5.54
C LEU A 63 -12.13 -24.54 -6.07
N LYS A 64 -12.31 -25.41 -7.05
CA LYS A 64 -13.66 -25.69 -7.62
C LYS A 64 -14.50 -26.65 -6.78
N ARG A 65 -13.88 -27.62 -6.12
CA ARG A 65 -14.54 -28.65 -5.31
C ARG A 65 -13.87 -28.74 -3.94
N ALA A 66 -14.10 -27.72 -3.11
CA ALA A 66 -13.58 -27.64 -1.76
C ALA A 66 -14.74 -27.79 -0.75
N PRO A 67 -14.96 -28.98 -0.17
CA PRO A 67 -15.90 -29.12 0.93
C PRO A 67 -15.38 -28.40 2.18
N GLU A 68 -16.27 -27.96 3.07
CA GLU A 68 -15.90 -27.26 4.32
C GLU A 68 -14.98 -28.09 5.22
N SER A 69 -14.99 -29.42 5.12
CA SER A 69 -14.05 -30.29 5.83
C SER A 69 -12.57 -30.01 5.48
N LEU A 70 -12.30 -29.41 4.32
CA LEU A 70 -10.95 -29.00 3.94
C LEU A 70 -10.45 -27.81 4.78
N GLN A 71 -11.36 -26.95 5.26
CA GLN A 71 -11.01 -25.80 6.10
C GLN A 71 -10.23 -26.24 7.35
N THR A 72 -10.70 -27.29 8.03
CA THR A 72 -10.05 -27.85 9.22
C THR A 72 -8.64 -28.34 8.90
N ARG A 73 -8.48 -29.09 7.80
CA ARG A 73 -7.18 -29.61 7.37
C ARG A 73 -6.19 -28.50 7.01
N ILE A 74 -6.66 -27.41 6.40
CA ILE A 74 -5.81 -26.25 6.07
C ILE A 74 -5.37 -25.54 7.37
N ARG A 75 -6.25 -25.42 8.36
CA ARG A 75 -5.93 -24.81 9.65
C ARG A 75 -4.89 -25.60 10.45
N GLU A 76 -4.79 -26.92 10.24
CA GLU A 76 -3.79 -27.78 10.89
C GLU A 76 -2.36 -27.61 10.31
N ILE A 77 -2.21 -26.93 9.17
CA ILE A 77 -0.90 -26.70 8.56
C ILE A 77 -0.07 -25.78 9.47
N PRO A 78 1.16 -26.16 9.84
CA PRO A 78 2.03 -25.31 10.66
C PRO A 78 2.24 -23.94 10.01
N GLY A 79 2.00 -22.87 10.78
CA GLY A 79 2.11 -21.48 10.33
C GLY A 79 0.81 -20.85 9.85
N VAL A 80 -0.29 -21.60 9.76
CA VAL A 80 -1.62 -21.06 9.46
C VAL A 80 -2.31 -20.65 10.76
N ASP A 81 -2.53 -19.35 10.96
CA ASP A 81 -3.27 -18.82 12.12
C ASP A 81 -4.80 -18.87 11.90
N ARG A 82 -5.27 -18.33 10.76
CA ARG A 82 -6.70 -18.22 10.44
C ARG A 82 -6.98 -18.69 9.02
N VAL A 83 -8.17 -19.27 8.85
CA VAL A 83 -8.68 -19.74 7.56
C VAL A 83 -10.15 -19.35 7.45
N GLU A 84 -10.49 -18.63 6.39
CA GLU A 84 -11.87 -18.30 6.02
C GLU A 84 -12.15 -18.82 4.60
N THR A 85 -13.23 -19.59 4.45
CA THR A 85 -13.71 -20.09 3.18
C THR A 85 -14.78 -19.13 2.64
N ARG A 86 -14.70 -18.79 1.36
CA ARG A 86 -15.69 -17.93 0.68
C ARG A 86 -15.93 -18.47 -0.72
N VAL A 87 -17.17 -18.33 -1.18
CA VAL A 87 -17.55 -18.63 -2.56
C VAL A 87 -17.33 -17.35 -3.36
N SER A 88 -16.47 -17.42 -4.38
CA SER A 88 -16.30 -16.34 -5.36
C SER A 88 -16.74 -16.82 -6.73
N ALA A 89 -17.53 -16.02 -7.41
CA ALA A 89 -18.02 -16.32 -8.76
C ALA A 89 -18.01 -15.08 -9.64
N ALA A 90 -17.43 -15.22 -10.83
CA ALA A 90 -17.60 -14.23 -11.89
C ALA A 90 -19.03 -14.32 -12.42
N VAL A 91 -19.66 -13.17 -12.62
CA VAL A 91 -21.04 -13.05 -13.10
C VAL A 91 -21.13 -12.00 -14.19
N ASN A 92 -22.11 -12.13 -15.08
CA ASN A 92 -22.48 -11.05 -16.00
C ASN A 92 -23.62 -10.28 -15.35
N ILE A 93 -23.44 -8.97 -15.20
CA ILE A 93 -24.39 -8.05 -14.59
C ILE A 93 -24.96 -7.19 -15.71
N ASP A 94 -26.28 -7.15 -15.78
CA ASP A 94 -27.01 -6.20 -16.60
C ASP A 94 -27.28 -4.94 -15.78
N ILE A 95 -26.85 -3.79 -16.29
CA ILE A 95 -26.96 -2.51 -15.60
C ILE A 95 -27.90 -1.63 -16.43
N PRO A 96 -29.00 -1.12 -15.83
CA PRO A 96 -29.87 -0.17 -16.51
C PRO A 96 -29.06 0.99 -17.10
N ASP A 97 -29.40 1.38 -18.34
CA ASP A 97 -28.75 2.46 -19.09
C ASP A 97 -27.29 2.19 -19.52
N PHE A 98 -26.81 0.95 -19.37
CA PHE A 98 -25.50 0.55 -19.88
C PHE A 98 -25.67 -0.46 -21.04
N PRO A 99 -25.11 -0.18 -22.23
CA PRO A 99 -25.45 -0.92 -23.45
C PRO A 99 -24.88 -2.35 -23.52
N ASP A 100 -23.80 -2.64 -22.77
CA ASP A 100 -23.09 -3.92 -22.83
C ASP A 100 -23.09 -4.64 -21.47
N PRO A 101 -23.25 -5.98 -21.41
CA PRO A 101 -23.18 -6.68 -20.13
C PRO A 101 -21.81 -6.51 -19.46
N VAL A 102 -21.81 -6.23 -18.16
CA VAL A 102 -20.61 -5.97 -17.37
C VAL A 102 -20.19 -7.21 -16.59
N THR A 103 -18.90 -7.55 -16.64
CA THR A 103 -18.35 -8.62 -15.81
C THR A 103 -18.19 -8.15 -14.36
N GLY A 104 -18.88 -8.82 -13.44
CA GLY A 104 -18.75 -8.64 -12.00
C GLY A 104 -18.11 -9.86 -11.33
N ASN A 105 -17.70 -9.68 -10.07
CA ASN A 105 -17.30 -10.78 -9.19
C ASN A 105 -18.10 -10.70 -7.90
N ILE A 106 -18.83 -11.76 -7.57
CA ILE A 106 -19.57 -11.87 -6.31
C ILE A 106 -18.72 -12.70 -5.35
N ILE A 107 -18.61 -12.22 -4.12
CA ILE A 107 -17.93 -12.91 -3.02
C ILE A 107 -18.95 -13.08 -1.89
N SER A 108 -19.13 -14.31 -1.41
CA SER A 108 -20.04 -14.59 -0.29
C SER A 108 -19.56 -13.89 0.99
N ILE A 109 -20.50 -13.52 1.86
CA ILE A 109 -20.21 -13.07 3.24
C ILE A 109 -20.54 -14.19 4.23
N PRO A 110 -19.99 -14.19 5.45
CA PRO A 110 -20.39 -15.15 6.48
C PRO A 110 -21.89 -15.07 6.77
N ASP A 111 -22.50 -16.23 7.06
CA ASP A 111 -23.93 -16.30 7.40
C ASP A 111 -24.26 -15.53 8.69
N THR A 112 -23.29 -15.41 9.61
CA THR A 112 -23.42 -14.70 10.87
C THR A 112 -22.14 -13.95 11.23
N GLY A 113 -22.29 -12.74 11.78
CA GLY A 113 -21.18 -11.93 12.27
C GLY A 113 -20.38 -11.22 11.18
N GLU A 114 -19.19 -10.75 11.55
CA GLU A 114 -18.25 -10.09 10.65
C GLU A 114 -17.30 -11.11 10.01
N SER A 115 -16.79 -10.80 8.81
CA SER A 115 -15.72 -11.57 8.18
C SER A 115 -14.48 -11.69 9.08
N LEU A 116 -13.92 -12.91 9.15
CA LEU A 116 -12.76 -13.20 9.98
C LEU A 116 -11.49 -12.55 9.41
N LEU A 117 -11.38 -12.55 8.09
CA LEU A 117 -10.35 -12.01 7.22
C LEU A 117 -10.98 -11.13 6.14
N ASN A 118 -10.22 -10.17 5.61
CA ASN A 118 -10.68 -9.25 4.57
C ASN A 118 -11.99 -8.55 4.95
N LYS A 119 -11.99 -7.85 6.09
CA LYS A 119 -13.16 -7.09 6.54
C LYS A 119 -13.56 -6.03 5.52
N LEU A 120 -14.87 -5.78 5.41
CA LEU A 120 -15.42 -4.70 4.60
C LEU A 120 -15.37 -3.39 5.39
N PHE A 121 -15.19 -2.26 4.69
CA PHE A 121 -15.10 -0.91 5.25
C PHE A 121 -16.47 -0.24 5.43
#